data_AF-V5XBX3-F1
#
_entry.id   AF-V5XBX3-F1
#
_cell.length_a   1.000
_cell.length_b   1.000
_cell.length_c   1.000
_cell.angle_alpha   90.00
_cell.angle_beta   90.00
_cell.angle_gamma   90.00
#
_symmetry.space_group_name_H-M   'P 1'
#
loop_
_entity.id
_entity.type
_entity.pdbx_description
1 polymer ?
#
loop_
_entity_poly.entity_id
_entity_poly.type
_entity_poly.pdbx_seq_one_letter_code
_entity_poly.pdbx_strand_id
1 'polypeptide(L)'
;MKKRLTFVIALTAGVCAISTPAANADVQAGCVNDRWGFLGSQTRSICDGPLQPDGSWVRFRMVWIPAHQVPVSTSCGAYSCSTSGGYFQDVQIFEKVKYPVTPNTVVPGEPAWLPPTYTDAGGFTPINFN
;
A
#
# COMPACT_ATOMS: atom_id res chain seq x y z
N MET A 1 36.88 -15.94 70.21
CA MET A 1 35.53 -15.38 70.43
C MET A 1 34.98 -14.91 69.07
N LYS A 2 34.36 -15.80 68.28
CA LYS A 2 32.90 -15.90 68.05
C LYS A 2 32.17 -14.56 67.94
N LYS A 3 31.93 -14.08 66.70
CA LYS A 3 30.60 -13.68 66.19
C LYS A 3 30.59 -13.89 64.66
N ARG A 4 29.86 -14.92 64.19
CA ARG A 4 29.51 -15.09 62.77
C ARG A 4 28.27 -14.24 62.52
N LEU A 5 28.37 -13.23 61.68
CA LEU A 5 27.24 -12.44 61.24
C LEU A 5 26.76 -13.01 59.91
N THR A 6 25.72 -13.85 59.97
CA THR A 6 25.06 -14.41 58.79
C THR A 6 24.12 -13.35 58.23
N PHE A 7 24.49 -12.71 57.11
CA PHE A 7 23.57 -11.90 56.31
C PHE A 7 22.87 -12.83 55.30
N VAL A 8 21.59 -13.12 55.53
CA VAL A 8 20.74 -13.77 54.52
C VAL A 8 20.21 -12.67 53.61
N ILE A 9 20.83 -12.50 52.44
CA ILE A 9 20.29 -11.66 51.36
C ILE A 9 19.31 -12.55 50.58
N ALA A 10 18.02 -12.36 50.84
CA ALA A 10 16.97 -12.94 50.01
C ALA A 10 16.94 -12.22 48.65
N LEU A 11 17.60 -12.81 47.65
CA LEU A 11 17.47 -12.43 46.24
C LEU A 11 16.09 -12.87 45.74
N THR A 12 15.08 -12.03 45.91
CA THR A 12 13.82 -12.16 45.17
C THR A 12 14.07 -11.74 43.72
N ALA A 13 14.35 -12.72 42.87
CA ALA A 13 14.35 -12.56 41.42
C ALA A 13 12.90 -12.32 40.95
N GLY A 14 12.48 -11.06 40.93
CA GLY A 14 11.27 -10.64 40.24
C GLY A 14 11.50 -10.74 38.74
N VAL A 15 11.05 -11.84 38.13
CA VAL A 15 10.96 -11.97 36.68
C VAL A 15 9.85 -11.02 36.22
N CYS A 16 10.19 -9.77 35.94
CA CYS A 16 9.36 -8.91 35.09
C CYS A 16 9.41 -9.52 33.69
N ALA A 17 8.47 -10.40 33.38
CA ALA A 17 8.13 -10.73 32.00
C ALA A 17 7.56 -9.45 31.37
N ILE A 18 8.45 -8.63 30.81
CA ILE A 18 8.07 -7.52 29.95
C ILE A 18 7.49 -8.17 28.69
N SER A 19 6.18 -8.41 28.70
CA SER A 19 5.44 -8.64 27.47
C SER A 19 5.50 -7.34 26.67
N THR A 20 6.58 -7.17 25.90
CA THR A 20 6.65 -6.15 24.88
C THR A 20 5.52 -6.43 23.90
N PRO A 21 4.61 -5.48 23.65
CA PRO A 21 3.70 -5.64 22.53
C PRO A 21 4.57 -5.84 21.28
N ALA A 22 4.22 -6.83 20.46
CA ALA A 22 4.83 -6.95 19.14
C ALA A 22 4.66 -5.59 18.46
N ALA A 23 5.78 -4.92 18.18
CA ALA A 23 5.78 -3.69 17.42
C ALA A 23 5.35 -4.06 16.00
N ASN A 24 4.03 -4.02 15.76
CA ASN A 24 3.46 -4.04 14.43
C ASN A 24 3.73 -2.65 13.85
N ALA A 25 4.97 -2.41 13.41
CA ALA A 25 5.25 -1.28 12.56
C ALA A 25 4.43 -1.50 11.29
N ASP A 26 3.42 -0.67 11.10
CA ASP A 26 2.65 -0.67 9.86
C ASP A 26 3.58 -0.27 8.71
N VAL A 27 3.80 -1.19 7.80
CA VAL A 27 4.69 -1.01 6.66
C VAL A 27 3.84 -0.51 5.51
N GLN A 28 3.87 0.80 5.24
CA GLN A 28 3.20 1.34 4.06
C GLN A 28 4.03 0.97 2.83
N ALA A 29 3.42 0.26 1.88
CA ALA A 29 4.10 -0.17 0.66
C ALA A 29 4.66 1.04 -0.10
N GLY A 30 5.83 0.88 -0.71
CA GLY A 30 6.34 1.88 -1.64
C GLY A 30 5.43 1.87 -2.87
N CYS A 31 4.61 2.90 -3.04
CA CYS A 31 3.61 2.96 -4.10
C CYS A 31 3.91 4.09 -5.09
N VAL A 32 3.71 3.81 -6.38
CA VAL A 32 3.71 4.80 -7.45
C VAL A 32 2.43 4.70 -8.26
N ASN A 33 1.95 5.84 -8.72
CA ASN A 33 0.81 5.94 -9.63
C ASN A 33 1.28 6.53 -10.95
N ASP A 34 1.11 5.77 -12.02
CA ASP A 34 1.43 6.19 -13.37
C ASP A 34 0.17 6.29 -14.22
N ARG A 35 0.28 7.08 -15.29
CA ARG A 35 -0.77 7.17 -16.31
C ARG A 35 -0.65 5.98 -17.27
N TRP A 36 -1.77 5.31 -17.54
CA TRP A 36 -1.81 4.02 -18.26
C TRP A 36 -2.95 3.93 -19.28
N GLY A 37 -2.86 2.95 -20.17
CA GLY A 37 -3.83 2.71 -21.23
C GLY A 37 -3.76 3.74 -22.36
N PHE A 38 -4.69 3.63 -23.30
CA PHE A 38 -4.75 4.52 -24.46
C PHE A 38 -4.92 5.98 -24.01
N LEU A 39 -4.00 6.86 -24.44
CA LEU A 39 -3.92 8.28 -24.08
C LEU A 39 -3.95 8.57 -22.58
N GLY A 40 -3.58 7.60 -21.74
CA GLY A 40 -3.61 7.79 -20.31
C GLY A 40 -5.01 7.88 -19.72
N SER A 41 -5.96 7.18 -20.32
CA SER A 41 -7.35 7.09 -19.83
C SER A 41 -7.46 6.38 -18.49
N GLN A 42 -6.45 5.60 -18.09
CA GLN A 42 -6.43 4.80 -16.87
C GLN A 42 -5.25 5.20 -15.97
N THR A 43 -5.33 4.82 -14.71
CA THR A 43 -4.25 4.90 -13.73
C THR A 43 -3.74 3.50 -13.44
N ARG A 44 -2.42 3.33 -13.46
CA ARG A 44 -1.75 2.12 -12.99
C ARG A 44 -1.07 2.43 -11.66
N SER A 45 -1.52 1.78 -10.60
CA SER A 45 -0.91 1.82 -9.27
C SER A 45 -0.04 0.59 -9.08
N ILE A 46 1.23 0.79 -8.72
CA ILE A 46 2.17 -0.27 -8.41
C ILE A 46 2.66 -0.04 -6.98
N CYS A 47 2.51 -1.05 -6.13
CA CYS A 47 2.99 -1.04 -4.76
C CYS A 47 3.87 -2.26 -4.52
N ASP A 48 5.01 -2.07 -3.87
CA ASP A 48 5.91 -3.16 -3.51
C ASP A 48 5.93 -3.41 -2.00
N GLY A 49 5.91 -4.70 -1.65
CA GLY A 49 6.18 -5.15 -0.30
C GLY A 49 7.67 -5.10 0.07
N PRO A 50 8.01 -5.53 1.29
CA PRO A 50 9.41 -5.62 1.72
C PRO A 50 10.27 -6.47 0.78
N LEU A 51 11.52 -6.03 0.59
CA LEU A 51 12.53 -6.82 -0.09
C LEU A 51 12.93 -7.99 0.80
N GLN A 52 12.85 -9.20 0.26
CA GLN A 52 13.24 -10.42 0.94
C GLN A 52 14.77 -10.59 0.91
N PRO A 53 15.34 -11.42 1.79
CA PRO A 53 16.79 -11.67 1.84
C PRO A 53 17.37 -12.23 0.53
N ASP A 54 16.55 -12.90 -0.27
CA ASP A 54 16.93 -13.42 -1.59
C ASP A 54 16.87 -12.37 -2.71
N GLY A 55 16.50 -11.13 -2.38
CA GLY A 55 16.34 -10.01 -3.32
C GLY A 55 15.00 -10.01 -4.07
N SER A 56 14.09 -10.94 -3.76
CA SER A 56 12.73 -10.91 -4.32
C SER A 56 11.81 -10.00 -3.50
N TRP A 57 10.72 -9.52 -4.10
CA TRP A 57 9.66 -8.83 -3.39
C TRP A 57 8.30 -9.19 -3.97
N VAL A 58 7.24 -8.89 -3.23
CA VAL A 58 5.87 -9.06 -3.74
C VAL A 58 5.41 -7.72 -4.30
N ARG A 59 4.94 -7.74 -5.55
CA ARG A 59 4.35 -6.59 -6.23
C ARG A 59 2.84 -6.71 -6.31
N PHE A 60 2.18 -5.59 -6.06
CA PHE A 60 0.75 -5.39 -6.23
C PHE A 60 0.54 -4.38 -7.34
N ARG A 61 -0.18 -4.75 -8.40
CA ARG A 61 -0.48 -3.87 -9.54
C ARG A 61 -1.98 -3.77 -9.74
N MET A 62 -2.47 -2.54 -9.82
CA MET A 62 -3.88 -2.24 -10.10
C MET A 62 -3.97 -1.29 -11.28
N VAL A 63 -4.86 -1.60 -12.23
CA VAL A 63 -5.22 -0.68 -13.32
C VAL A 63 -6.67 -0.29 -13.12
N TRP A 64 -6.93 1.01 -13.01
CA TRP A 64 -8.23 1.53 -12.59
C TRP A 64 -8.50 2.93 -13.15
N ILE A 65 -9.77 3.35 -13.10
CA ILE A 65 -10.20 4.72 -13.35
C ILE A 65 -10.84 5.23 -12.05
N PRO A 66 -10.43 6.41 -11.54
CA PRO A 66 -11.04 6.98 -10.34
C PRO A 66 -12.50 7.32 -10.57
N ALA A 67 -13.27 7.31 -9.47
CA ALA A 67 -14.64 7.78 -9.50
C ALA A 67 -14.66 9.23 -9.99
N HIS A 68 -15.51 9.51 -10.96
CA HIS A 68 -15.57 10.81 -11.61
C HIS A 68 -16.97 11.10 -12.14
N GLN A 69 -17.26 12.38 -12.29
CA GLN A 69 -18.48 12.82 -12.98
C GLN A 69 -18.22 12.79 -14.48
N VAL A 70 -19.00 12.00 -15.21
CA VAL A 70 -19.03 12.09 -16.67
C VAL A 70 -19.71 13.39 -17.04
N PRO A 71 -19.05 14.28 -17.81
CA PRO A 71 -19.59 15.59 -18.10
C PRO A 71 -20.86 15.49 -18.95
N VAL A 72 -21.75 16.45 -18.74
CA VAL A 72 -22.92 16.67 -19.59
C VAL A 72 -22.42 17.17 -20.95
N SER A 73 -22.98 16.67 -22.05
CA SER A 73 -22.66 17.20 -23.38
C SER A 73 -23.71 18.21 -23.80
N THR A 74 -23.29 19.40 -24.20
CA THR A 74 -24.15 20.38 -24.86
C THR A 74 -23.75 20.51 -26.32
N SER A 75 -24.72 20.32 -27.21
CA SER A 75 -24.55 20.52 -28.64
C SER A 75 -25.45 21.67 -29.10
N CYS A 76 -24.89 22.59 -29.88
CA CYS A 76 -25.59 23.77 -30.37
C CYS A 76 -25.60 23.80 -31.91
N GLY A 77 -26.79 24.01 -32.48
CA GLY A 77 -26.99 24.42 -33.87
C GLY A 77 -27.20 25.94 -33.98
N ALA A 78 -27.51 26.41 -35.20
CA ALA A 78 -27.62 27.84 -35.52
C ALA A 78 -28.70 28.59 -34.70
N TYR A 79 -29.73 27.89 -34.22
CA TYR A 79 -30.87 28.50 -33.52
C TYR A 79 -31.31 27.76 -32.25
N SER A 80 -30.61 26.69 -31.84
CA SER A 80 -30.95 25.94 -30.64
C SER A 80 -29.76 25.17 -30.08
N CYS A 81 -29.73 25.02 -28.76
CA CYS A 81 -28.80 24.15 -28.05
C CYS A 81 -29.57 23.07 -27.33
N SER A 82 -29.07 21.85 -27.40
CA SER A 82 -29.55 20.72 -26.61
C SER A 82 -28.45 20.27 -25.67
N THR A 83 -28.76 20.29 -24.38
CA THR A 83 -27.91 19.77 -23.32
C THR A 83 -28.46 18.41 -22.90
N SER A 84 -27.64 17.37 -22.93
CA SER A 84 -28.05 16.03 -22.55
C SER A 84 -26.99 15.32 -21.71
N GLY A 85 -27.47 14.53 -20.75
CA GLY A 85 -26.67 13.51 -20.07
C GLY A 85 -25.94 14.00 -18.82
N GLY A 86 -24.78 13.39 -18.59
CA GLY A 86 -23.99 13.47 -17.36
C GLY A 86 -24.48 12.51 -16.29
N TYR A 87 -23.54 11.79 -15.67
CA TYR A 87 -23.82 10.87 -14.58
C TYR A 87 -22.55 10.60 -13.79
N PHE A 88 -22.71 10.22 -12.53
CA PHE A 88 -21.59 9.81 -11.71
C PHE A 88 -21.17 8.39 -12.09
N GLN A 89 -19.87 8.20 -12.30
CA GLN A 89 -19.28 6.89 -12.48
C GLN A 89 -18.46 6.56 -11.24
N ASP A 90 -18.76 5.42 -10.63
CA ASP A 90 -17.95 4.86 -9.56
C ASP A 90 -16.57 4.43 -10.08
N VAL A 91 -15.67 4.10 -9.14
CA VAL A 91 -14.35 3.55 -9.48
C VAL A 91 -14.50 2.31 -10.35
N GLN A 92 -13.75 2.27 -11.46
CA GLN A 92 -13.68 1.10 -12.32
C GLN A 92 -12.31 0.44 -12.17
N ILE A 93 -12.29 -0.84 -11.79
CA ILE A 93 -11.06 -1.63 -11.66
C ILE A 93 -11.02 -2.62 -12.82
N PHE A 94 -9.99 -2.52 -13.65
CA PHE A 94 -9.81 -3.37 -14.84
C PHE A 94 -8.86 -4.53 -14.54
N GLU A 95 -7.83 -4.27 -13.75
CA GLU A 95 -6.85 -5.27 -13.39
C GLU A 95 -6.44 -5.08 -11.93
N LYS A 96 -6.25 -6.18 -11.23
CA LYS A 96 -5.78 -6.20 -9.85
C LYS A 96 -5.04 -7.52 -9.63
N VAL A 97 -3.71 -7.44 -9.56
CA VAL A 97 -2.84 -8.62 -9.52
C VAL A 97 -1.77 -8.51 -8.45
N LYS A 98 -1.38 -9.67 -7.92
CA LYS A 98 -0.31 -9.83 -6.93
C LYS A 98 0.65 -10.90 -7.45
N TYR A 99 1.94 -10.58 -7.53
CA TYR A 99 2.93 -11.53 -8.04
C TYR A 99 4.32 -11.30 -7.42
N PRO A 100 5.14 -12.35 -7.30
CA PRO A 100 6.54 -12.21 -6.90
C PRO A 100 7.36 -11.60 -8.04
N VAL A 101 8.31 -10.75 -7.68
CA VAL A 101 9.23 -10.07 -8.59
C VAL A 101 10.65 -10.25 -8.08
N THR A 102 11.58 -10.41 -9.00
CA THR A 102 13.03 -10.37 -8.76
C THR A 102 13.62 -9.25 -9.63
N PRO A 103 14.85 -8.79 -9.38
CA PRO A 103 15.48 -7.74 -10.21
C PRO A 103 15.49 -8.07 -11.72
N ASN A 104 15.52 -9.36 -12.07
CA ASN A 104 15.57 -9.83 -13.45
C ASN A 104 14.18 -10.12 -14.07
N THR A 105 13.12 -10.11 -13.27
CA THR A 105 11.74 -10.42 -13.74
C THR A 105 10.80 -9.22 -13.65
N VAL A 106 11.34 -8.02 -13.40
CA VAL A 106 10.57 -6.76 -13.47
C VAL A 106 10.02 -6.62 -14.89
N VAL A 107 8.70 -6.46 -15.00
CA VAL A 107 8.04 -6.29 -16.30
C VAL A 107 8.53 -4.99 -16.94
N PRO A 108 8.84 -4.97 -18.25
CA PRO A 108 9.25 -3.75 -18.93
C PRO A 108 8.26 -2.59 -18.72
N GLY A 109 8.77 -1.41 -18.36
CA GLY A 109 7.96 -0.23 -18.08
C GLY A 109 7.36 -0.18 -16.68
N GLU A 110 7.72 -1.11 -15.80
CA GLU A 110 7.48 -0.99 -14.35
C GLU A 110 8.73 -0.46 -13.63
N PRO A 111 8.57 0.21 -12.49
CA PRO A 111 9.71 0.64 -11.69
C PRO A 111 10.48 -0.55 -11.11
N ALA A 112 11.72 -0.29 -10.69
CA ALA A 112 12.45 -1.16 -9.79
C ALA A 112 11.73 -1.28 -8.43
N TRP A 113 12.30 -2.03 -7.49
CA TRP A 113 11.73 -2.19 -6.15
C TRP A 113 11.48 -0.82 -5.50
N LEU A 114 10.25 -0.61 -5.03
CA LEU A 114 9.84 0.59 -4.32
C LEU A 114 9.95 0.36 -2.80
N PRO A 115 10.85 1.08 -2.10
CA PRO A 115 11.03 0.86 -0.67
C PRO A 115 9.77 1.27 0.10
N PRO A 116 9.27 0.42 1.02
CA PRO A 116 8.19 0.79 1.91
C PRO A 116 8.53 2.01 2.77
N THR A 117 7.57 2.90 2.95
CA THR A 117 7.65 4.02 3.88
C THR A 117 6.98 3.63 5.19
N TYR A 118 7.58 3.95 6.34
CA TYR A 118 6.95 3.70 7.64
C TYR A 118 6.20 4.97 8.07
N THR A 119 4.88 5.00 7.90
CA THR A 119 4.01 6.03 8.49
C THR A 119 2.76 5.38 9.07
N ASP A 120 2.76 5.34 10.40
CA ASP A 120 1.68 5.22 11.38
C ASP A 120 0.35 4.45 11.10
N ALA A 121 0.08 3.50 12.02
CA ALA A 121 -1.18 2.93 12.55
C ALA A 121 -2.32 2.49 11.60
N GLY A 122 -2.20 2.68 10.29
CA GLY A 122 -3.22 2.35 9.29
C GLY A 122 -2.87 1.07 8.53
N GLY A 123 -2.75 -0.04 9.26
CA GLY A 123 -2.44 -1.39 8.78
C GLY A 123 -2.57 -1.62 7.26
N PHE A 124 -1.48 -2.06 6.63
CA PHE A 124 -1.38 -2.63 5.28
C PHE A 124 -2.75 -2.84 4.60
N THR A 125 -3.18 -1.85 3.84
CA THR A 125 -4.14 -2.04 2.77
C THR A 125 -3.60 -1.30 1.56
N PRO A 126 -2.88 -1.98 0.64
CA PRO A 126 -2.73 -1.43 -0.70
C PRO A 126 -4.16 -1.16 -1.14
N ILE A 127 -4.48 0.11 -1.42
CA ILE A 127 -5.83 0.64 -1.63
C ILE A 127 -6.64 -0.43 -2.38
N ASN A 128 -7.57 -1.08 -1.69
CA ASN A 128 -8.39 -2.17 -2.22
C ASN A 128 -7.64 -3.41 -2.75
N PHE A 129 -6.73 -4.05 -2.00
CA PHE A 129 -6.22 -5.40 -2.32
C PHE A 129 -6.80 -6.59 -1.55
N ASN A 130 -7.73 -6.35 -0.63
CA ASN A 130 -8.60 -7.40 -0.08
C ASN A 130 -9.47 -8.05 -1.16
#